data_AF-A0A067G2X4-F1
#
_entry.id   AF-A0A067G2X4-F1
#
_cell.length_a   1.000
_cell.length_b   1.000
_cell.length_c   1.000
_cell.angle_alpha   90.00
_cell.angle_beta   90.00
_cell.angle_gamma   90.00
#
_symmetry.space_group_name_H-M   'P 1'
#
loop_
_entity.id
_entity.type
_entity.pdbx_description
1 polymer ?
#
loop_
_entity_poly.entity_id
_entity_poly.type
_entity_poly.pdbx_seq_one_letter_code
_entity_poly.pdbx_strand_id
1 'polypeptide(L)' 'MRAGMTVAAAAVLLVAMTILVPEVDATRWIVGANQGWTNNVNYTIWAKDKHFYNGDWL' A
#
# COMPACT_ATOMS: atom_id res chain seq x y z
N MET A 1 32.66 -10.05 -24.56
CA MET A 1 31.37 -9.45 -25.02
C MET A 1 30.16 -10.06 -24.30
N ARG A 2 30.00 -11.39 -24.22
CA ARG A 2 28.85 -12.03 -23.55
C ARG A 2 28.70 -11.74 -22.04
N ALA A 3 29.80 -11.78 -21.28
CA ALA A 3 29.78 -11.54 -19.83
C ALA A 3 29.44 -10.08 -19.45
N GLY A 4 29.85 -9.09 -20.26
CA GLY A 4 29.52 -7.69 -20.02
C GLY A 4 28.04 -7.38 -20.23
N MET A 5 27.43 -8.02 -21.23
CA MET A 5 26.00 -7.86 -21.52
C MET A 5 25.11 -8.52 -20.45
N THR A 6 25.52 -9.66 -19.89
CA THR A 6 24.82 -10.29 -18.76
C THR A 6 24.91 -9.47 -17.49
N VAL A 7 26.05 -8.84 -17.21
CA VAL A 7 26.22 -7.95 -16.05
C VAL A 7 25.37 -6.69 -16.20
N ALA A 8 25.34 -6.07 -17.38
CA ALA A 8 24.48 -4.93 -17.66
C ALA A 8 22.99 -5.27 -17.51
N ALA A 9 22.54 -6.42 -18.03
CA ALA A 9 21.16 -6.87 -17.89
C ALA A 9 20.78 -7.13 -16.41
N ALA A 10 21.66 -7.76 -15.63
CA ALA A 10 21.44 -7.99 -14.21
C ALA A 10 21.36 -6.67 -13.41
N ALA A 11 22.22 -5.69 -13.72
CA ALA A 11 22.19 -4.38 -13.09
C ALA A 11 20.88 -3.63 -13.40
N VAL A 12 20.41 -3.67 -14.65
CA VAL A 12 19.13 -3.06 -15.04
C VAL A 12 17.95 -3.73 -14.32
N LEU A 13 17.97 -5.07 -14.19
CA LEU A 13 16.92 -5.80 -13.48
C LEU A 13 16.88 -5.41 -11.99
N LEU A 14 18.04 -5.32 -11.34
CA LEU A 14 18.12 -4.92 -9.93
C LEU A 14 17.59 -3.50 -9.70
N VAL A 15 17.92 -2.55 -10.58
CA VAL A 15 17.40 -1.19 -10.51
C VAL A 15 15.89 -1.17 -10.77
N ALA A 16 15.38 -1.94 -11.75
CA ALA A 16 13.95 -2.03 -12.00
C ALA A 16 13.18 -2.56 -10.77
N MET A 17 13.75 -3.52 -10.04
CA MET A 17 13.15 -4.07 -8.83
C MET A 17 13.00 -3.04 -7.71
N THR A 18 13.87 -2.01 -7.60
CA THR A 18 13.73 -0.98 -6.57
C THR A 18 12.58 0.00 -6.85
N ILE A 19 12.15 0.14 -8.11
CA ILE A 19 11.06 1.06 -8.52
C ILE A 19 9.69 0.38 -8.38
N LEU A 20 9.66 -0.95 -8.35
CA LEU A 20 8.43 -1.75 -8.27
C LEU A 20 7.96 -2.02 -6.83
N VAL A 21 8.68 -1.53 -5.81
CA VAL A 21 8.25 -1.69 -4.41
C VAL A 21 7.08 -0.73 -4.19
N PRO A 22 5.87 -1.23 -3.84
CA PRO A 22 4.77 -0.36 -3.49
C PRO A 22 5.17 0.49 -2.28
N GLU A 23 4.91 1.80 -2.36
CA GLU A 23 5.09 2.73 -1.26
C GLU A 23 4.16 2.30 -0.11
N VAL A 24 4.77 1.85 1.00
CA VAL A 24 4.02 1.47 2.20
C VAL A 24 3.89 2.72 3.07
N ASP A 25 2.86 3.51 2.79
CA ASP A 25 2.49 4.64 3.64
C ASP A 25 1.33 4.25 4.56
N ALA A 26 1.22 4.97 5.68
CA ALA A 26 0.09 4.87 6.59
C ALA A 26 -1.22 5.19 5.85
N THR A 27 -2.24 4.36 6.05
CA THR A 27 -3.54 4.58 5.45
C THR A 27 -4.39 5.49 6.33
N ARG A 28 -4.96 6.54 5.73
CA ARG A 28 -6.03 7.33 6.35
C ARG A 28 -7.39 6.69 6.12
N TRP A 29 -8.05 6.28 7.19
CA TRP A 29 -9.37 5.66 7.17
C TRP A 29 -10.47 6.63 7.57
N ILE A 30 -11.17 7.22 6.60
CA ILE A 30 -12.33 8.06 6.90
C ILE A 30 -13.45 7.22 7.54
N VAL A 31 -13.69 7.45 8.83
CA VAL A 31 -14.70 6.70 9.61
C VAL A 31 -16.10 6.93 9.03
N GLY A 32 -16.82 5.83 8.78
CA GLY A 32 -18.13 5.87 8.13
C GLY A 32 -18.09 6.20 6.64
N ALA A 33 -16.91 6.37 6.04
CA ALA A 33 -16.73 6.80 4.66
C ALA A 33 -17.57 8.05 4.35
N ASN A 34 -18.44 7.99 3.34
CA ASN A 34 -19.29 9.13 2.95
C ASN A 34 -20.38 9.48 3.98
N GLN A 35 -20.64 8.60 4.97
CA GLN A 35 -21.61 8.85 6.04
C GLN A 35 -20.99 9.61 7.21
N GLY A 36 -19.66 9.58 7.35
CA GLY A 36 -18.93 10.19 8.46
C GLY A 36 -19.23 9.56 9.82
N TRP A 37 -18.83 10.27 10.88
CA TRP A 37 -19.10 9.87 12.26
C TRP A 37 -20.44 10.41 12.73
N THR A 38 -21.49 9.61 12.59
CA THR A 38 -22.88 9.95 12.95
C THR A 38 -23.68 8.74 13.47
N ASN A 39 -24.89 8.99 13.96
CA ASN A 39 -25.81 7.96 14.40
C ASN A 39 -26.37 7.15 13.22
N ASN A 40 -26.87 5.94 13.49
CA ASN A 40 -27.47 5.04 12.50
C ASN A 40 -26.51 4.50 11.42
N VAL A 41 -25.20 4.58 11.64
CA VAL A 41 -24.18 3.93 10.82
C VAL A 41 -23.75 2.62 11.48
N ASN A 42 -23.68 1.54 10.70
CA ASN A 42 -23.15 0.28 11.21
C ASN A 42 -21.62 0.24 11.07
N TYR A 43 -20.91 0.66 12.14
CA TYR A 43 -19.46 0.73 12.14
C TYR A 43 -18.76 -0.65 12.12
N THR A 44 -19.43 -1.69 12.64
CA THR A 44 -18.93 -3.07 12.52
C THR A 44 -18.84 -3.48 11.06
N ILE A 45 -19.89 -3.19 10.27
CA ILE A 45 -19.88 -3.46 8.83
C ILE A 45 -18.90 -2.54 8.08
N TRP A 46 -18.76 -1.27 8.48
CA TRP A 46 -17.75 -0.38 7.90
C TRP A 46 -16.32 -0.92 8.11
N ALA A 47 -16.02 -1.48 9.28
CA ALA A 47 -14.70 -1.99 9.64
C ALA A 47 -14.42 -3.41 9.12
N LYS A 48 -15.45 -4.23 8.85
CA LYS A 48 -15.31 -5.70 8.69
C LYS A 48 -14.29 -6.16 7.64
N ASP A 49 -14.13 -5.42 6.54
CA ASP A 49 -13.27 -5.78 5.41
C ASP A 49 -11.96 -4.96 5.38
N LYS A 50 -11.64 -4.25 6.47
CA LYS A 50 -10.45 -3.40 6.58
C LYS A 50 -9.38 -4.09 7.42
N HIS A 51 -8.13 -3.96 6.98
CA HIS A 51 -6.97 -4.29 7.79
C HIS A 51 -6.31 -3.00 8.25
N PHE A 52 -6.21 -2.83 9.57
CA PHE A 52 -5.54 -1.69 10.19
C PHE A 52 -4.10 -2.09 10.52
N TYR A 53 -3.14 -1.31 10.04
CA TYR A 53 -1.73 -1.51 10.33
C TYR A 53 -1.22 -0.46 11.32
N ASN A 54 -0.07 -0.75 11.96
CA ASN A 54 0.56 0.21 12.85
C ASN A 54 1.01 1.45 12.05
N GLY A 55 0.55 2.63 12.46
CA GLY A 55 0.82 3.89 11.77
C GLY A 55 -0.39 4.45 11.02
N ASP A 56 -1.39 3.61 10.69
CA ASP A 56 -2.66 4.06 10.14
C ASP A 56 -3.39 5.02 11.11
N TRP A 57 -4.21 5.91 10.56
CA TRP A 57 -5.04 6.81 11.35
C TRP A 57 -6.47 6.91 10.82
N LEU A 58 -7.38 7.33 11.69
CA LEU A 58 -8.83 7.42 11.47
C LEU A 58 -9.25 8.88 11.27
#